data_AF-A0A536STZ6-F1
#
_entry.id   AF-A0A536STZ6-F1
#
_cell.length_a   1.000
_cell.length_b   1.000
_cell.length_c   1.000
_cell.angle_alpha   90.00
_cell.angle_beta   90.00
_cell.angle_gamma   90.00
#
_symmetry.space_group_name_H-M   'P 1'
#
loop_
_entity.id
_entity.type
_entity.pdbx_description
1 polymer ?
#
loop_
_entity_poly.entity_id
_entity_poly.type
_entity_poly.pdbx_seq_one_letter_code
_entity_poly.pdbx_strand_id
1 'polypeptide(L)'
;MTELELKLSLPDQLATQAKAAGLLTSQAIERLVREPIREAAAQRLIEYGRRLREPGGPDISEAELESELKAVRAELREARARRS
;
A
#
# COMPACT_ATOMS: atom_id res chain seq x y z
N MET A 1 -16.11 0.92 9.84
CA MET A 1 -16.53 -0.12 8.89
C MET A 1 -17.07 0.61 7.67
N THR A 2 -16.59 0.28 6.47
CA THR A 2 -17.06 0.88 5.23
C THR A 2 -17.89 -0.16 4.49
N GLU A 3 -19.06 0.22 4.00
CA GLU A 3 -19.94 -0.63 3.21
C GLU A 3 -19.86 -0.22 1.74
N LEU A 4 -19.83 -1.20 0.85
CA LEU A 4 -19.71 -1.00 -0.58
C LEU A 4 -20.66 -1.97 -1.29
N GLU A 5 -21.51 -1.45 -2.17
CA GLU A 5 -22.34 -2.27 -3.04
C GLU A 5 -21.59 -2.59 -4.34
N LEU A 6 -21.58 -3.87 -4.72
CA LEU A 6 -20.95 -4.34 -5.94
C LEU A 6 -21.96 -5.09 -6.80
N LYS A 7 -22.15 -4.65 -8.04
CA LYS A 7 -22.98 -5.34 -9.03
C LYS A 7 -22.07 -6.05 -10.04
N LEU A 8 -22.24 -7.36 -10.15
CA LEU A 8 -21.48 -8.21 -11.07
C LEU A 8 -22.44 -8.90 -12.04
N SER A 9 -22.06 -8.97 -13.30
CA SER A 9 -22.73 -9.81 -14.29
C SER A 9 -21.94 -11.10 -14.44
N LEU A 10 -22.56 -12.23 -14.11
CA LEU A 10 -21.96 -13.55 -14.18
C LEU A 10 -22.88 -14.47 -14.99
N PRO A 11 -22.33 -15.43 -15.75
CA PRO A 11 -23.14 -16.51 -16.31
C PRO A 11 -23.90 -17.24 -15.20
N ASP A 12 -25.18 -17.55 -15.41
CA ASP A 12 -26.05 -18.12 -14.38
C ASP A 12 -25.45 -19.37 -13.74
N GLN A 13 -24.93 -20.28 -14.57
CA GLN A 13 -24.29 -21.50 -14.10
C GLN A 13 -23.10 -21.21 -13.16
N LEU A 14 -22.28 -20.22 -13.50
CA LEU A 14 -21.14 -19.82 -12.67
C LEU A 14 -21.61 -19.16 -11.37
N ALA A 15 -22.64 -18.31 -11.42
CA ALA A 15 -23.21 -17.68 -10.25
C ALA A 15 -23.78 -18.73 -9.27
N THR A 16 -24.49 -19.74 -9.78
CA THR A 16 -25.02 -20.84 -8.97
C THR A 16 -23.90 -21.64 -8.32
N GLN A 17 -22.88 -22.02 -9.08
CA GLN A 17 -21.73 -22.78 -8.56
C GLN A 17 -20.95 -21.98 -7.51
N ALA A 18 -20.65 -20.72 -7.79
CA ALA A 18 -19.93 -19.84 -6.87
C ALA A 18 -20.72 -19.60 -5.58
N LYS A 19 -22.05 -19.44 -5.67
CA LYS A 19 -22.93 -19.33 -4.51
C LYS A 19 -22.92 -20.62 -3.68
N ALA A 20 -23.07 -21.78 -4.33
CA ALA A 20 -23.03 -23.08 -3.65
C ALA A 20 -21.68 -23.35 -2.96
N ALA A 21 -20.59 -22.87 -3.56
CA ALA A 21 -19.24 -22.94 -2.98
C ALA A 21 -18.96 -21.86 -1.90
N GLY A 22 -19.91 -20.97 -1.60
CA GLY A 22 -19.75 -19.91 -0.60
C GLY A 22 -18.80 -18.77 -1.00
N LEU A 23 -18.45 -18.69 -2.30
CA LEU A 23 -17.49 -17.70 -2.82
C LEU A 23 -18.07 -16.29 -2.93
N LEU A 24 -19.40 -16.15 -2.93
CA LEU A 24 -20.10 -14.86 -3.02
C LEU A 24 -20.51 -14.28 -1.65
N THR A 25 -19.88 -14.74 -0.57
CA THR A 25 -20.10 -14.20 0.78
C THR A 25 -19.18 -13.02 1.04
N SER A 26 -19.58 -12.08 1.90
CA SER A 26 -18.75 -10.91 2.24
C SER A 26 -17.37 -11.31 2.75
N GLN A 27 -17.26 -12.38 3.54
CA GLN A 27 -15.98 -12.89 4.02
C GLN A 27 -15.10 -13.47 2.90
N ALA A 28 -15.69 -14.19 1.94
CA ALA A 28 -14.93 -14.73 0.82
C ALA A 28 -14.43 -13.62 -0.12
N ILE A 29 -15.27 -12.61 -0.39
CA ILE A 29 -14.89 -11.44 -1.17
C ILE A 29 -13.84 -10.60 -0.44
N GLU A 30 -13.94 -10.45 0.88
CA GLU A 30 -12.90 -9.79 1.68
C GLU A 30 -11.54 -10.46 1.51
N ARG A 31 -11.49 -11.79 1.60
CA ARG A 31 -10.23 -12.54 1.39
C ARG A 31 -9.68 -12.31 -0.01
N LEU A 32 -10.54 -12.40 -1.02
CA LEU A 32 -10.18 -12.16 -2.42
C LEU A 32 -9.58 -10.76 -2.64
N VAL A 33 -10.09 -9.74 -1.96
CA VAL A 33 -9.56 -8.36 -2.05
C VAL A 33 -8.29 -8.19 -1.21
N ARG A 34 -8.18 -8.86 -0.07
CA ARG A 34 -7.06 -8.72 0.88
C ARG A 34 -5.76 -9.32 0.35
N GLU A 35 -5.83 -10.46 -0.34
CA GLU A 35 -4.67 -11.15 -0.89
C GLU A 35 -3.84 -10.28 -1.85
N PRO A 36 -4.41 -9.68 -2.92
CA PRO A 36 -3.64 -8.84 -3.84
C PRO A 36 -3.09 -7.57 -3.17
N ILE A 37 -3.76 -7.05 -2.14
CA ILE A 37 -3.22 -5.93 -1.34
C ILE A 37 -1.94 -6.35 -0.61
N ARG A 38 -1.92 -7.55 -0.01
CA ARG A 38 -0.73 -8.09 0.66
C ARG A 38 0.40 -8.34 -0.33
N GLU A 39 0.09 -8.94 -1.48
CA GLU A 39 1.08 -9.18 -2.53
C GLU A 39 1.67 -7.87 -3.05
N ALA A 40 0.84 -6.86 -3.33
CA ALA A 40 1.30 -5.55 -3.77
C ALA A 40 2.19 -4.87 -2.72
N ALA A 41 1.92 -5.06 -1.43
CA ALA A 41 2.79 -4.56 -0.36
C ALA A 41 4.15 -5.29 -0.34
N ALA A 42 4.15 -6.61 -0.51
CA ALA A 42 5.39 -7.40 -0.58
C ALA A 42 6.22 -7.03 -1.81
N GLN A 43 5.60 -6.87 -2.98
CA GLN A 43 6.26 -6.44 -4.21
C GLN A 43 6.91 -5.05 -4.05
N ARG A 44 6.20 -4.09 -3.45
CA ARG A 44 6.77 -2.77 -3.14
C ARG A 44 8.00 -2.87 -2.24
N LEU A 45 7.96 -3.71 -1.20
CA LEU A 45 9.10 -3.92 -0.31
C LEU A 45 10.32 -4.48 -1.07
N ILE A 46 10.10 -5.47 -1.93
CA ILE A 46 11.14 -6.04 -2.80
C ILE A 46 11.73 -4.97 -3.72
N GLU A 47 10.87 -4.14 -4.32
CA GLU A 47 11.29 -3.06 -5.21
C GLU A 47 12.17 -2.03 -4.48
N TYR A 48 11.79 -1.60 -3.28
CA TYR A 48 12.62 -0.70 -2.47
C TYR A 48 13.96 -1.34 -2.11
N GLY A 49 13.95 -2.60 -1.68
CA GLY A 49 15.18 -3.34 -1.38
C GLY A 49 16.09 -3.50 -2.61
N ARG A 50 15.52 -3.56 -3.82
CA ARG A 50 16.29 -3.55 -5.07
C ARG A 50 16.95 -2.19 -5.28
N ARG A 51 16.19 -1.09 -5.17
CA ARG A 51 16.71 0.30 -5.31
C ARG A 51 17.82 0.61 -4.31
N LEU A 52 17.69 0.16 -3.05
CA LEU A 52 18.72 0.36 -2.03
C LEU A 52 20.03 -0.39 -2.31
N ARG A 53 19.98 -1.47 -3.09
CA ARG A 53 21.16 -2.24 -3.51
C ARG A 53 21.71 -1.82 -4.86
N GLU A 54 21.05 -0.88 -5.55
CA GLU A 54 21.59 -0.35 -6.79
C GLU A 54 22.90 0.40 -6.47
N PRO A 55 24.02 0.03 -7.12
CA PRO A 55 25.28 0.75 -6.92
C PRO A 55 25.15 2.18 -7.44
N GLY A 56 25.80 3.13 -6.76
CA GLY A 56 25.75 4.55 -7.11
C GLY A 56 24.79 5.42 -6.28
N GLY A 57 24.39 4.95 -5.08
CA GLY A 57 23.77 5.83 -4.09
C GLY A 57 24.69 7.00 -3.72
N PRO A 58 24.15 8.15 -3.28
CA PRO A 58 24.95 9.29 -2.86
C PRO A 58 25.83 8.89 -1.68
N ASP A 59 27.14 9.14 -1.80
CA ASP A 59 28.11 8.94 -0.73
C ASP A 59 28.05 10.15 0.21
N ILE A 60 27.02 10.18 1.05
CA ILE A 60 26.77 11.26 2.01
C ILE A 60 27.33 10.86 3.38
N SER A 61 28.04 11.78 4.03
CA SER A 61 28.50 11.53 5.41
C SER A 61 27.34 11.60 6.40
N GLU A 62 27.45 10.92 7.54
CA GLU A 62 26.42 11.00 8.60
C GLU A 62 26.17 12.44 9.06
N ALA A 63 27.23 13.25 9.18
CA ALA A 63 27.14 14.64 9.62
C ALA A 63 26.39 15.52 8.60
N GLU A 64 26.65 15.31 7.30
CA GLU A 64 25.95 16.01 6.22
C GLU A 64 24.46 15.63 6.21
N LEU A 65 24.15 14.33 6.29
CA LEU A 65 22.77 13.83 6.37
C LEU A 65 22.01 14.37 7.59
N GLU A 66 22.66 14.42 8.76
CA GLU A 66 22.04 14.94 9.98
C GLU A 66 21.71 16.44 9.85
N SER A 67 22.59 17.20 9.20
CA SER A 67 22.39 18.63 8.95
C SER A 67 21.20 18.89 8.01
N GLU A 68 21.08 18.12 6.94
CA GLU A 68 19.96 18.19 5.99
C GLU A 68 18.64 17.79 6.67
N LEU A 69 18.63 16.69 7.42
CA LEU A 69 17.45 16.24 8.17
C LEU A 69 16.97 17.29 9.18
N LYS A 70 17.90 17.98 9.85
CA LYS A 70 17.56 19.02 10.81
C LYS A 70 16.89 20.21 10.12
N ALA A 71 17.40 20.63 8.96
CA ALA A 71 16.83 21.72 8.17
C ALA A 71 15.40 21.40 7.70
N VAL A 72 15.20 20.22 7.09
CA VAL A 72 13.87 19.77 6.64
C VAL A 72 12.88 19.68 7.80
N ARG A 73 13.31 19.15 8.96
CA ARG A 73 12.46 19.08 10.16
C ARG A 73 12.11 20.45 10.71
N ALA A 74 12.98 21.45 10.62
CA ALA A 74 12.69 22.81 11.04
C ALA A 74 11.61 23.44 10.13
N GLU A 75 11.78 23.32 8.81
CA GLU A 75 10.83 23.82 7.82
C GLU A 75 9.42 23.20 7.99
N LEU A 76 9.36 21.87 8.20
CA LEU A 76 8.09 21.17 8.45
C LEU A 76 7.39 21.64 9.74
N ARG A 77 8.15 21.98 10.79
CA ARG A 77 7.57 22.52 12.04
C ARG A 77 6.98 23.90 11.80
N GLU A 78 7.71 24.77 11.09
CA GLU A 78 7.21 26.10 10.76
C GLU A 78 5.97 26.03 9.85
N ALA A 79 5.98 25.18 8.83
CA ALA A 79 4.82 25.00 7.94
C ALA A 79 3.58 24.51 8.70
N ARG A 80 3.75 23.66 9.74
CA ARG A 80 2.66 23.26 10.63
C ARG A 80 2.18 24.41 11.51
N ALA A 81 3.09 25.19 12.08
CA ALA A 81 2.74 26.35 12.90
C ALA A 81 2.05 27.47 12.10
N ARG A 82 2.35 27.60 10.79
CA ARG A 82 1.66 28.53 9.88
C ARG A 82 0.26 28.07 9.48
N ARG A 83 -0.07 26.78 9.66
CA ARG A 83 -1.40 26.20 9.35
C ARG A 83 -2.33 26.14 10.57
N SER A 84 -1.83 26.42 11.77
CA SER A 84 -2.61 26.51 13.02
C SER A 84 -2.95 27.95 13.34
#